data_AF-A0A1H9U462-F1
#
_entry.id   AF-A0A1H9U462-F1
#
_cell.length_a   1.000
_cell.length_b   1.000
_cell.length_c   1.000
_cell.angle_alpha   90.00
_cell.angle_beta   90.00
_cell.angle_gamma   90.00
#
_symmetry.space_group_name_H-M   'P 1'
#
loop_
_entity.id
_entity.type
_entity.pdbx_description
1 polymer ?
#
loop_
_entity_poly.entity_id
_entity_poly.type
_entity_poly.pdbx_seq_one_letter_code
_entity_poly.pdbx_strand_id
1 'polypeptide(L)'
;MTAQPGRAMTMREIREQLGHATPGVPAPTVQPTRYVVSCLPEGDDTDRHLFAIQVEYRGRDRWAVVRHGQCLTADGSWDWEHVPSERTDEWLAAHRFDVDTALRLAKEQAPLITVNGFTVSDALRMHAERSTR
;
A
#
# COMPACT_ATOMS: atom_id res chain seq x y z
N MET A 1 -57.42 -36.11 28.08
CA MET A 1 -57.32 -34.76 27.52
C MET A 1 -56.32 -34.81 26.37
N THR A 2 -56.81 -34.97 25.14
CA THR A 2 -55.98 -35.14 23.94
C THR A 2 -55.52 -33.78 23.43
N ALA A 3 -54.21 -33.55 23.39
CA ALA A 3 -53.63 -32.33 22.84
C ALA A 3 -53.86 -32.27 21.33
N GLN A 4 -54.41 -31.17 20.86
CA GLN A 4 -54.71 -30.92 19.45
C GLN A 4 -53.37 -30.62 18.71
N PRO A 5 -53.10 -31.24 17.54
CA PRO A 5 -51.86 -30.98 16.82
C PRO A 5 -51.83 -29.53 16.32
N GLY A 6 -50.72 -28.84 16.60
CA GLY A 6 -50.50 -27.46 16.17
C GLY A 6 -50.57 -27.35 14.64
N ARG A 7 -51.35 -26.38 14.14
CA ARG A 7 -51.51 -26.11 12.72
C ARG A 7 -50.14 -25.88 12.07
N ALA A 8 -49.84 -26.62 11.01
CA ALA A 8 -48.67 -26.39 10.18
C ALA A 8 -48.78 -25.01 9.52
N MET A 9 -47.78 -24.15 9.70
CA MET A 9 -47.73 -22.85 9.06
C MET A 9 -47.33 -22.98 7.60
N THR A 10 -47.92 -22.15 6.77
CA THR A 10 -47.58 -22.01 5.36
C THR A 10 -46.22 -21.31 5.21
N MET A 11 -45.53 -21.57 4.09
CA MET A 11 -44.27 -20.90 3.74
C MET A 11 -44.38 -19.36 3.76
N ARG A 12 -45.58 -18.82 3.51
CA ARG A 12 -45.87 -17.39 3.57
C ARG A 12 -45.89 -16.87 5.01
N GLU A 13 -46.58 -17.56 5.92
CA GLU A 13 -46.63 -17.23 7.35
C GLU A 13 -45.23 -17.29 7.97
N ILE A 14 -44.43 -18.30 7.60
CA ILE A 14 -43.03 -18.42 8.05
C ILE A 14 -42.18 -17.23 7.58
N ARG A 15 -42.32 -16.81 6.31
CA ARG A 15 -41.58 -15.69 5.75
C ARG A 15 -41.97 -14.34 6.38
N GLU A 16 -43.26 -14.14 6.65
CA GLU A 16 -43.77 -12.95 7.34
C GLU A 16 -43.30 -12.92 8.81
N GLN A 17 -43.28 -14.08 9.48
CA GLN A 17 -42.90 -14.20 10.90
C GLN A 17 -41.40 -14.08 11.15
N LEU A 18 -40.56 -14.55 10.22
CA LEU A 18 -39.10 -14.45 10.34
C LEU A 18 -38.56 -13.05 10.04
N GLY A 19 -39.34 -12.20 9.37
CA GLY A 19 -38.90 -10.88 8.94
C GLY A 19 -37.77 -10.93 7.91
N HIS A 20 -37.65 -9.90 7.09
CA HIS A 20 -36.45 -9.71 6.27
C HIS A 20 -35.42 -8.98 7.13
N ALA A 21 -34.38 -9.70 7.58
CA ALA A 21 -33.22 -9.07 8.19
C ALA A 21 -32.60 -8.12 7.14
N THR A 22 -32.80 -6.82 7.30
CA THR A 22 -32.11 -5.81 6.50
C THR A 22 -30.64 -5.89 6.90
N PRO A 23 -29.72 -6.30 6.02
CA PRO A 23 -28.31 -6.30 6.35
C PRO A 23 -27.90 -4.88 6.71
N GLY A 24 -27.39 -4.67 7.92
CA GLY A 24 -26.84 -3.38 8.31
C GLY A 24 -25.69 -3.00 7.39
N VAL A 25 -25.49 -1.70 7.17
CA VAL A 25 -24.31 -1.21 6.44
C VAL A 25 -23.06 -1.65 7.21
N PRO A 26 -22.11 -2.35 6.59
CA PRO A 26 -20.90 -2.80 7.29
C PRO A 26 -20.05 -1.59 7.72
N ALA A 27 -19.35 -1.73 8.84
CA ALA A 27 -18.41 -0.71 9.30
C ALA A 27 -17.23 -0.55 8.32
N PRO A 28 -16.75 0.69 8.06
CA PRO A 28 -15.62 0.92 7.19
C PRO A 28 -14.32 0.38 7.80
N THR A 29 -13.38 -0.06 6.96
CA THR A 29 -12.03 -0.44 7.36
C THR A 29 -11.02 0.64 6.97
N VAL A 30 -9.99 0.79 7.80
CA VAL A 30 -8.85 1.69 7.53
C VAL A 30 -7.60 0.84 7.39
N GLN A 31 -6.82 1.09 6.34
CA GLN A 31 -5.55 0.42 6.13
C GLN A 31 -4.52 1.40 5.57
N PRO A 32 -3.23 1.26 5.93
CA PRO A 32 -2.17 1.96 5.25
C PRO A 32 -2.15 1.58 3.76
N THR A 33 -1.98 2.57 2.89
CA THR A 33 -1.86 2.35 1.44
C THR A 33 -0.51 2.79 0.89
N ARG A 34 0.21 3.65 1.63
CA ARG A 34 1.51 4.17 1.23
C ARG A 34 2.35 4.53 2.46
N TYR A 35 3.64 4.24 2.38
CA TYR A 35 4.68 4.79 3.24
C TYR A 35 5.66 5.61 2.40
N VAL A 36 6.27 6.63 3.01
CA VAL A 36 7.35 7.41 2.42
C VAL A 36 8.62 7.13 3.19
N VAL A 37 9.69 6.77 2.47
CA VAL A 37 11.02 6.53 3.02
C VAL A 37 11.97 7.57 2.44
N SER A 38 12.62 8.33 3.32
CA SER A 38 13.50 9.44 2.94
C SER A 38 14.58 9.63 4.00
N CYS A 39 15.80 9.92 3.56
CA CYS A 39 16.89 10.38 4.44
C CYS A 39 16.84 11.90 4.68
N LEU A 40 16.14 12.65 3.82
CA LEU A 40 15.96 14.10 3.97
C LEU A 40 14.89 14.39 5.04
N PRO A 41 15.09 15.44 5.87
CA PRO A 41 14.18 15.83 6.92
C PRO A 41 12.81 16.25 6.39
N GLU A 42 11.80 16.20 7.25
CA GLU A 42 10.48 16.73 6.95
C GLU A 42 10.49 18.26 7.05
N GLY A 43 9.96 18.96 6.05
CA GLY A 43 9.92 20.43 6.01
C GLY A 43 9.59 20.96 4.62
N ASP A 44 9.76 22.28 4.43
CA ASP A 44 9.50 23.00 3.16
C ASP A 44 10.53 22.70 2.05
N ASP A 45 11.32 21.65 2.21
CA ASP A 45 12.30 21.26 1.20
C ASP A 45 11.56 20.70 -0.02
N THR A 46 11.46 21.55 -1.04
CA THR A 46 10.84 21.19 -2.32
C THR A 46 11.54 19.98 -2.93
N ASP A 47 12.79 19.67 -2.59
CA ASP A 47 13.54 18.58 -3.21
C ASP A 47 13.35 17.21 -2.53
N ARG A 48 12.73 17.15 -1.33
CA ARG A 48 12.55 15.88 -0.57
C ARG A 48 11.91 14.78 -1.41
N HIS A 49 10.89 15.13 -2.18
CA HIS A 49 10.14 14.18 -2.99
C HIS A 49 10.96 13.55 -4.12
N LEU A 50 12.05 14.19 -4.55
CA LEU A 50 12.94 13.67 -5.60
C LEU A 50 13.84 12.53 -5.09
N PHE A 51 14.18 12.57 -3.80
CA PHE A 51 15.01 11.55 -3.15
C PHE A 51 14.18 10.50 -2.40
N ALA A 52 12.87 10.73 -2.23
CA ALA A 52 11.99 9.83 -1.51
C ALA A 52 11.67 8.56 -2.32
N ILE A 53 11.56 7.45 -1.60
CA ILE A 53 11.04 6.17 -2.09
C ILE A 53 9.65 5.95 -1.48
N GLN A 54 8.71 5.46 -2.28
CA GLN A 54 7.37 5.14 -1.83
C GLN A 54 7.24 3.62 -1.66
N VAL A 55 6.59 3.17 -0.59
CA VAL A 55 6.20 1.77 -0.41
C VAL A 55 4.69 1.72 -0.49
N GLU A 56 4.15 1.13 -1.57
CA GLU A 56 2.74 1.22 -1.93
C GLU A 56 2.03 -0.13 -1.84
N TYR A 57 0.83 -0.14 -1.27
CA TYR A 57 -0.03 -1.31 -1.21
C TYR A 57 -0.60 -1.64 -2.58
N ARG A 58 -0.53 -2.92 -2.97
CA ARG A 58 -0.98 -3.44 -4.27
C ARG A 58 -2.07 -4.50 -4.15
N GLY A 59 -2.65 -4.66 -2.96
CA GLY A 59 -3.67 -5.67 -2.67
C GLY A 59 -3.10 -6.97 -2.13
N ARG A 60 -3.92 -7.75 -1.42
CA ARG A 60 -3.60 -9.11 -0.94
C ARG A 60 -2.31 -9.17 -0.11
N ASP A 61 -2.11 -8.17 0.76
CA ASP A 61 -0.93 -8.02 1.61
C ASP A 61 0.40 -7.90 0.85
N ARG A 62 0.32 -7.49 -0.42
CA ARG A 62 1.48 -7.25 -1.28
C ARG A 62 1.74 -5.77 -1.41
N TRP A 63 3.02 -5.43 -1.33
CA TRP A 63 3.56 -4.08 -1.37
C TRP A 63 4.62 -3.99 -2.45
N ALA A 64 4.75 -2.82 -3.07
CA ALA A 64 5.80 -2.52 -4.03
C ALA A 64 6.64 -1.36 -3.51
N VAL A 65 7.95 -1.42 -3.74
CA VAL A 65 8.86 -0.29 -3.52
C VAL A 65 8.94 0.48 -4.84
N VAL A 66 8.55 1.74 -4.84
CA VAL A 66 8.26 2.54 -6.04
C VAL A 66 9.00 3.85 -6.01
N ARG A 67 9.57 4.24 -7.16
CA ARG A 67 10.15 5.57 -7.37
C ARG A 67 10.00 5.98 -8.82
N HIS A 68 9.42 7.17 -9.05
CA HIS A 68 9.24 7.75 -10.39
C HIS A 68 8.68 6.78 -11.46
N GLY A 69 7.77 5.88 -11.08
CA GLY A 69 7.17 4.88 -11.99
C GLY A 69 7.98 3.59 -12.16
N GLN A 70 9.12 3.46 -11.48
CA GLN A 70 9.90 2.24 -11.40
C GLN A 70 9.57 1.46 -10.12
N CYS A 71 9.65 0.14 -10.18
CA CYS A 71 9.59 -0.76 -9.04
C CYS A 71 10.97 -1.36 -8.75
N LEU A 72 11.29 -1.51 -7.48
CA LEU A 72 12.49 -2.20 -7.03
C LEU A 72 12.28 -3.72 -7.02
N THR A 73 13.28 -4.46 -7.49
CA THR A 73 13.41 -5.91 -7.36
C THR A 73 14.08 -6.32 -6.04
N ALA A 74 14.07 -7.62 -5.72
CA ALA A 74 14.78 -8.14 -4.55
C ALA A 74 16.31 -8.02 -4.61
N ASP A 75 16.90 -7.92 -5.81
CA ASP A 75 18.36 -7.78 -6.01
C ASP A 75 18.84 -6.32 -6.00
N GLY A 76 17.91 -5.36 -5.90
CA GLY A 76 18.20 -3.92 -5.84
C GLY A 76 18.19 -3.21 -7.19
N SER A 77 17.84 -3.88 -8.29
CA SER A 77 17.59 -3.23 -9.58
C SER A 77 16.25 -2.49 -9.62
N TRP A 78 16.14 -1.51 -10.51
CA TRP A 78 14.94 -0.71 -10.72
C TRP A 78 14.38 -0.94 -12.12
N ASP A 79 13.18 -1.50 -12.19
CA ASP A 79 12.51 -1.79 -13.45
C ASP A 79 11.26 -0.93 -13.62
N TRP A 80 10.95 -0.55 -14.85
CA TRP A 80 9.72 0.18 -15.14
C TRP A 80 8.50 -0.68 -14.88
N GLU A 81 7.49 -0.12 -14.21
CA GLU A 81 6.23 -0.83 -14.02
C GLU A 81 5.47 -0.92 -15.35
N HIS A 82 5.35 -2.14 -15.88
CA HIS A 82 4.61 -2.41 -17.11
C HIS A 82 3.12 -2.10 -16.96
N VAL A 83 2.42 -1.91 -18.09
CA VAL A 83 0.96 -1.82 -18.08
C VAL A 83 0.36 -3.10 -17.50
N PRO A 84 -0.80 -3.05 -16.82
CA PRO A 84 -1.32 -4.19 -16.07
C PRO A 84 -1.48 -5.48 -16.89
N SER A 85 -1.80 -5.37 -18.18
CA SER A 85 -1.98 -6.52 -19.09
C SER A 85 -0.68 -7.20 -19.53
N GLU A 86 0.48 -6.57 -19.32
CA GLU A 86 1.79 -7.09 -19.70
C GLU A 86 2.59 -7.66 -18.52
N ARG A 87 2.08 -7.51 -17.28
CA ARG A 87 2.77 -8.01 -16.09
C ARG A 87 2.63 -9.52 -16.02
N THR A 88 3.77 -10.21 -15.99
CA THR A 88 3.81 -11.65 -15.75
C THR A 88 3.81 -11.95 -14.25
N ASP A 89 3.49 -13.20 -13.89
CA ASP A 89 3.54 -13.64 -12.50
C ASP A 89 4.97 -13.60 -11.95
N GLU A 90 5.97 -13.86 -12.79
CA GLU A 90 7.39 -13.75 -12.43
C GLU A 90 7.76 -12.30 -12.11
N TRP A 91 7.29 -11.34 -12.91
CA TRP A 91 7.51 -9.92 -12.64
C TRP A 91 6.85 -9.52 -11.31
N LEU A 92 5.61 -9.97 -11.05
CA LEU A 92 4.92 -9.71 -9.80
C LEU A 92 5.65 -10.36 -8.61
N ALA A 93 6.17 -11.58 -8.75
CA ALA A 93 6.92 -12.24 -7.69
C ALA A 93 8.22 -11.50 -7.35
N ALA A 94 8.89 -10.92 -8.35
CA ALA A 94 10.14 -10.17 -8.18
C ALA A 94 9.94 -8.77 -7.56
N HIS A 95 8.77 -8.14 -7.74
CA HIS A 95 8.52 -6.74 -7.40
C HIS A 95 7.41 -6.51 -6.36
N ARG A 96 6.86 -7.59 -5.81
CA ARG A 96 5.83 -7.54 -4.78
C ARG A 96 6.37 -8.24 -3.54
N PHE A 97 6.21 -7.62 -2.39
CA PHE A 97 6.75 -8.10 -1.13
C PHE A 97 5.70 -8.01 -0.04
N ASP A 98 5.95 -8.63 1.11
CA ASP A 98 5.29 -8.21 2.35
C ASP A 98 5.76 -6.80 2.76
N VAL A 99 5.02 -6.17 3.67
CA VAL A 99 5.28 -4.77 4.08
C VAL A 99 6.66 -4.60 4.72
N ASP A 100 7.11 -5.56 5.52
CA ASP A 100 8.36 -5.47 6.27
C ASP A 100 9.56 -5.59 5.33
N THR A 101 9.51 -6.55 4.40
CA THR A 101 10.49 -6.69 3.33
C THR A 101 10.55 -5.45 2.45
N ALA A 102 9.41 -4.91 2.04
CA ALA A 102 9.35 -3.70 1.22
C ALA A 102 9.98 -2.49 1.95
N LEU A 103 9.64 -2.29 3.22
CA LEU A 103 10.20 -1.21 4.03
C LEU A 103 11.69 -1.37 4.27
N ARG A 104 12.17 -2.61 4.48
CA ARG A 104 13.60 -2.90 4.62
C ARG A 104 14.36 -2.53 3.35
N LEU A 105 13.92 -3.02 2.19
CA LEU A 105 14.53 -2.72 0.89
C LEU A 105 14.52 -1.22 0.59
N ALA A 106 13.42 -0.53 0.87
CA ALA A 106 13.33 0.92 0.69
C ALA A 106 14.33 1.68 1.56
N LYS A 107 14.54 1.26 2.82
CA LYS A 107 15.53 1.87 3.72
C LYS A 107 16.97 1.62 3.27
N GLU A 108 17.26 0.44 2.73
CA GLU A 108 18.56 0.09 2.16
C GLU A 108 18.88 0.94 0.92
N GLN A 109 17.88 1.21 0.07
CA GLN A 109 18.04 1.97 -1.17
C GLN A 109 18.00 3.49 -0.98
N ALA A 110 17.25 4.00 0.01
CA ALA A 110 17.11 5.43 0.25
C ALA A 110 18.43 6.23 0.27
N PRO A 111 19.51 5.79 0.96
CA PRO A 111 20.77 6.54 0.97
C PRO A 111 21.54 6.48 -0.37
N LEU A 112 21.19 5.56 -1.27
CA LEU A 112 21.87 5.36 -2.56
C LEU A 112 21.26 6.17 -3.70
N ILE A 113 20.12 6.85 -3.45
CA ILE A 113 19.44 7.63 -4.47
C ILE A 113 20.30 8.81 -4.91
N THR A 114 20.37 8.97 -6.23
CA THR A 114 20.97 10.14 -6.87
C THR A 114 19.95 10.84 -7.76
N VAL A 115 20.01 12.17 -7.79
CA VAL A 115 19.15 13.02 -8.62
C VAL A 115 20.03 14.04 -9.31
N ASN A 116 20.07 14.02 -10.65
CA ASN A 116 20.90 14.93 -11.45
C ASN A 116 22.38 14.97 -11.02
N GLY A 117 22.92 13.82 -10.57
CA GLY A 117 24.29 13.69 -10.07
C GLY A 117 24.48 14.05 -8.60
N PHE A 118 23.47 14.57 -7.91
CA PHE A 118 23.53 14.85 -6.47
C PHE A 118 23.15 13.63 -5.65
N THR A 119 23.95 13.34 -4.62
CA THR A 119 23.67 12.31 -3.63
C THR A 119 22.71 12.82 -2.54
N VAL A 120 22.17 11.90 -1.74
CA VAL A 120 21.46 12.26 -0.50
C VAL A 120 22.31 13.15 0.42
N SER A 121 23.62 12.88 0.53
CA SER A 121 24.53 13.69 1.35
C SER A 121 24.67 15.12 0.82
N ASP A 122 24.71 15.30 -0.51
CA ASP A 122 24.71 16.63 -1.12
C ASP A 122 23.42 17.39 -0.81
N ALA A 123 22.28 16.72 -0.96
CA ALA A 123 20.98 17.31 -0.68
C ALA A 123 20.83 17.72 0.79
N LEU A 124 21.31 16.90 1.73
CA LEU A 124 21.33 17.24 3.17
C LEU A 124 22.21 18.46 3.46
N ARG A 125 23.37 18.58 2.81
CA ARG A 125 24.25 19.75 2.96
C ARG A 125 23.56 21.01 2.42
N MET A 126 22.94 20.95 1.25
CA MET A 126 22.18 22.07 0.69
C MET A 126 21.00 22.49 1.57
N HIS A 127 20.31 21.51 2.17
CA HIS A 127 19.24 21.77 3.14
C HIS A 127 19.76 22.58 4.33
N ALA A 128 20.85 22.12 4.96
CA ALA A 128 21.44 22.82 6.10
C ALA A 128 21.86 24.26 5.76
N GLU A 129 22.46 24.48 4.59
CA GLU A 129 22.86 25.81 4.11
C GLU A 129 21.66 26.76 3.92
N ARG A 130 20.51 26.24 3.44
CA ARG A 130 19.27 27.00 3.27
C ARG A 130 18.65 27.37 4.62
N SER A 131 18.65 26.47 5.60
CA SER A 131 18.07 26.70 6.93
C SER A 131 18.83 27.74 7.77
N THR A 132 20.07 28.06 7.39
CA THR A 132 20.91 29.07 8.07
C THR A 132 20.81 30.48 7.48
N ARG A 133 20.04 30.69 6.40
CA ARG A 133 19.78 32.02 5.81
C ARG A 133 18.47 32.59 6.31
#